data_AF-A0A099KJ27-F1
#
_entry.id   AF-A0A099KJ27-F1
#
_cell.length_a   1.000
_cell.length_b   1.000
_cell.length_c   1.000
_cell.angle_alpha   90.00
_cell.angle_beta   90.00
_cell.angle_gamma   90.00
#
_symmetry.space_group_name_H-M   'P 1'
#
loop_
_entity.id
_entity.type
_entity.pdbx_description
1 polymer ?
#
loop_
_entity_poly.entity_id
_entity_poly.type
_entity_poly.pdbx_seq_one_letter_code
_entity_poly.pdbx_strand_id
1 'polypeptide(L)' 'MQNKKTLTSTSGYNLVQTDVLAQSGDILRTSFEVEDPNEDAIGRFGSLLEAERFIKLLCHLN' A
#
# COMPACT_ATOMS: atom_id res chain seq x y z
N MET A 1 -5.04 -16.34 1.39
CA MET A 1 -5.77 -15.42 0.46
C MET A 1 -5.18 -14.02 0.65
N GLN A 2 -5.37 -13.11 -0.29
CA GLN A 2 -4.91 -11.72 -0.12
C GLN A 2 -6.11 -10.77 -0.23
N ASN A 3 -6.18 -9.81 0.69
CA ASN A 3 -7.12 -8.72 0.66
C ASN A 3 -6.36 -7.41 0.44
N LYS A 4 -6.84 -6.58 -0.47
CA LYS A 4 -6.27 -5.27 -0.77
C LYS A 4 -7.28 -4.19 -0.43
N LYS A 5 -6.83 -3.14 0.24
CA LYS A 5 -7.65 -1.98 0.59
C LYS A 5 -6.87 -0.70 0.32
N THR A 6 -7.37 0.13 -0.58
CA THR A 6 -6.83 1.48 -0.77
C THR A 6 -7.09 2.33 0.48
N LEU A 7 -6.02 2.89 1.03
CA LEU A 7 -6.06 3.78 2.19
C LEU A 7 -6.08 5.24 1.79
N THR A 8 -5.27 5.62 0.80
CA THR A 8 -5.24 6.99 0.26
C THR A 8 -4.82 6.98 -1.20
N SER A 9 -5.22 8.03 -1.91
CA SER A 9 -4.82 8.27 -3.30
C SER A 9 -4.36 9.71 -3.40
N THR A 10 -3.15 9.95 -3.91
CA THR A 10 -2.60 11.30 -3.99
C THR A 10 -1.59 11.42 -5.14
N SER A 11 -1.66 12.52 -5.89
CA SER A 11 -0.83 12.78 -7.09
C SER A 11 -0.76 11.63 -8.11
N GLY A 12 -1.84 10.84 -8.25
CA GLY A 12 -1.90 9.68 -9.15
C GLY A 12 -1.36 8.37 -8.56
N TYR A 13 -0.80 8.40 -7.35
CA TYR A 13 -0.35 7.21 -6.63
C TYR A 13 -1.40 6.74 -5.63
N ASN A 14 -1.43 5.44 -5.36
CA ASN A 14 -2.31 4.81 -4.39
C ASN A 14 -1.50 4.17 -3.26
N LEU A 15 -1.86 4.44 -2.01
CA LEU A 15 -1.39 3.69 -0.85
C LEU A 15 -2.38 2.57 -0.55
N VAL A 16 -1.93 1.33 -0.64
CA VAL A 16 -2.75 0.14 -0.49
C VAL A 16 -2.26 -0.68 0.70
N GLN A 17 -3.18 -1.04 1.59
CA GLN A 17 -2.95 -2.07 2.60
C GLN A 17 -3.20 -3.44 1.96
N THR A 18 -2.21 -4.32 2.07
CA THR A 18 -2.30 -5.71 1.63
C THR A 18 -2.22 -6.63 2.84
N ASP A 19 -3.32 -7.33 3.11
CA ASP A 19 -3.42 -8.32 4.18
C ASP A 19 -3.35 -9.74 3.60
N VAL A 20 -2.45 -10.55 4.16
CA VAL A 20 -2.39 -11.99 3.90
C VAL A 20 -3.28 -12.67 4.93
N LEU A 21 -4.32 -13.35 4.45
CA LEU A 21 -5.29 -14.04 5.27
C LEU A 21 -4.99 -15.55 5.32
N ALA A 22 -5.14 -16.12 6.52
CA ALA A 22 -5.21 -17.56 6.75
C ALA A 22 -6.48 -18.16 6.10
N GLN A 23 -6.57 -19.48 6.03
CA GLN A 23 -7.79 -20.14 5.56
C GLN A 23 -8.99 -19.88 6.49
N SER A 24 -8.76 -19.60 7.78
CA SER A 24 -9.80 -19.20 8.74
C SER A 24 -10.37 -17.80 8.49
N GLY A 25 -9.71 -16.98 7.66
CA GLY A 25 -10.02 -15.57 7.48
C GLY A 25 -9.23 -14.61 8.39
N ASP A 26 -8.45 -15.14 9.34
CA ASP A 26 -7.60 -14.32 10.20
C ASP A 26 -6.45 -13.67 9.43
N ILE A 27 -6.08 -12.45 9.81
CA ILE A 27 -4.94 -11.74 9.23
C ILE A 27 -3.63 -12.34 9.78
N LEU A 28 -2.80 -12.90 8.90
CA LEU A 28 -1.48 -13.41 9.23
C LEU A 28 -0.40 -12.33 9.14
N ARG A 29 -0.57 -11.41 8.18
CA ARG A 29 0.40 -10.35 7.91
C ARG A 29 -0.28 -9.18 7.22
N THR A 30 0.01 -7.98 7.69
CA THR A 30 -0.31 -6.74 7.00
C THR A 30 0.96 -6.16 6.39
N SER A 31 0.84 -5.62 5.18
CA SER A 31 1.89 -4.88 4.47
C SER A 31 1.26 -3.71 3.73
N PHE A 32 2.08 -2.76 3.32
CA PHE A 32 1.62 -1.56 2.62
C PHE A 32 2.36 -1.44 1.30
N GLU A 33 1.63 -1.19 0.23
CA GLU A 33 2.17 -0.98 -1.11
C GLU A 33 1.85 0.45 -1.55
N VAL A 34 2.77 1.07 -2.27
CA VAL A 34 2.46 2.28 -3.03
C VAL A 34 2.42 1.88 -4.50
N GLU A 35 1.27 2.06 -5.12
CA GLU A 35 0.99 1.70 -6.52
C GLU A 35 0.97 2.97 -7.37
N ASP A 36 1.46 2.85 -8.60
CA ASP A 36 1.37 3.90 -9.63
C ASP A 36 -0.03 3.93 -10.29
N PRO A 37 -0.28 4.86 -11.24
CA PRO A 37 -1.56 4.91 -11.96
C PRO A 37 -1.91 3.64 -12.77
N ASN A 38 -0.94 2.77 -13.06
CA ASN A 38 -1.13 1.51 -13.76
C ASN A 38 -1.35 0.34 -12.78
N GLU A 39 -1.52 0.63 -11.49
CA GLU A 39 -1.65 -0.34 -10.40
C GLU A 39 -0.37 -1.16 -10.15
N ASP A 40 0.78 -0.70 -10.65
CA ASP A 40 2.07 -1.33 -10.42
C ASP A 40 2.66 -0.88 -9.08
N ALA A 41 3.00 -1.85 -8.21
CA ALA A 41 3.61 -1.58 -6.92
C ALA A 41 5.05 -1.05 -7.08
N ILE A 42 5.25 0.24 -6.86
CA ILE A 42 6.55 0.94 -6.91
C ILE A 42 7.26 0.99 -5.55
N GLY A 43 6.57 0.61 -4.47
CA GLY A 43 7.16 0.49 -3.13
C GLY A 43 6.38 -0.50 -2.26
N ARG A 44 7.09 -1.25 -1.41
CA ARG A 44 6.51 -2.19 -0.45
C ARG A 44 7.11 -1.97 0.93
N PHE A 45 6.25 -1.88 1.94
CA PHE A 45 6.62 -1.47 3.29
C PHE A 45 5.99 -2.38 4.34
N GLY A 46 6.70 -2.58 5.45
CA GLY A 46 6.16 -3.28 6.61
C GLY A 46 5.37 -2.35 7.55
N SER A 47 5.53 -1.03 7.41
CA SER A 47 4.93 -0.02 8.25
C SER A 47 4.10 0.97 7.45
N LEU A 48 2.90 1.32 7.96
CA LEU A 48 2.04 2.33 7.37
C LEU A 48 2.77 3.69 7.30
N LEU A 49 3.49 4.04 8.36
CA LEU A 49 4.20 5.32 8.44
C LEU A 49 5.29 5.46 7.37
N GLU A 50 5.99 4.36 7.05
CA GLU A 50 7.00 4.36 5.99
C GLU A 50 6.36 4.57 4.62
N ALA A 51 5.27 3.86 4.35
CA ALA A 51 4.52 3.99 3.11
C ALA A 51 3.90 5.39 2.94
N GLU A 52 3.35 5.96 4.01
CA GLU A 52 2.83 7.33 4.03
C GLU A 52 3.92 8.38 3.78
N ARG A 53 5.12 8.18 4.31
CA ARG A 53 6.26 9.09 4.03
C ARG A 53 6.70 8.98 2.58
N PHE A 54 6.73 7.77 2.04
CA PHE A 54 7.10 7.54 0.65
C PHE A 54 6.11 8.17 -0.33
N ILE A 55 4.80 7.92 -0.17
CA ILE A 55 3.79 8.51 -1.06
C ILE A 55 3.77 10.04 -0.97
N LYS A 56 3.97 10.61 0.22
CA LYS A 56 4.15 12.06 0.39
C LYS A 56 5.38 12.58 -0.35
N LEU A 57 6.51 11.87 -0.32
CA LEU A 57 7.70 12.26 -1.06
C LEU A 57 7.41 12.31 -2.56
N LEU A 58 6.73 11.30 -3.11
CA LEU A 58 6.34 11.28 -4.52
C LEU A 58 5.46 12.47 -4.90
N CYS A 59 4.54 12.89 -4.03
CA CYS A 59 3.72 14.09 -4.28
C CYS A 59 4.51 15.39 -4.42
N HIS A 60 5.70 15.48 -3.83
CA HIS A 60 6.54 16.69 -3.93
C HIS A 60 7.49 16.65 -5.13
N LEU A 61 7.59 15.51 -5.83
CA LEU A 61 8.43 15.32 -7.01
C LEU A 61 7.68 15.56 -8.33
N ASN A 62 6.35 15.56 -8.29
CA ASN A 62 5.46 15.89 -9.42
C ASN A 62 4.98 17.34 -9.34
#